data_AF-A0A1G8V3U5-F1
#
_entry.id   AF-A0A1G8V3U5-F1
#
_cell.length_a   1.000
_cell.length_b   1.000
_cell.length_c   1.000
_cell.angle_alpha   90.00
_cell.angle_beta   90.00
_cell.angle_gamma   90.00
#
_symmetry.space_group_name_H-M   'P 1'
#
loop_
_entity.id
_entity.type
_entity.pdbx_description
1 polymer ?
#
loop_
_entity_poly.entity_id
_entity_poly.type
_entity_poly.pdbx_seq_one_letter_code
_entity_poly.pdbx_strand_id
1 'polypeptide(L)' 'MSNDVDFDLSPDQWEALRTLRNPASNGRLSKAYLVESLVKLGLVVVNNGLPEMTSIGRKVLVRGSCRLLDLVA' A
#
# COMPACT_ATOMS: atom_id res chain seq x y z
N MET A 1 19.85 9.57 8.91
CA MET A 1 20.06 8.54 7.86
C MET A 1 18.69 8.08 7.43
N SER A 2 18.19 8.68 6.34
CA SER A 2 16.84 8.44 5.84
C SER A 2 16.87 7.15 5.05
N ASN A 3 16.55 6.03 5.70
CA ASN A 3 16.29 4.77 5.02
C ASN A 3 14.90 4.88 4.36
N ASP A 4 14.77 5.83 3.44
CA ASP A 4 13.61 5.96 2.56
C ASP A 4 13.67 4.77 1.63
N VAL A 5 13.06 3.68 2.05
CA VAL A 5 12.81 2.54 1.17
C VAL A 5 11.84 3.04 0.13
N ASP A 6 12.38 3.47 -1.00
CA ASP A 6 11.63 3.90 -2.16
C ASP A 6 11.05 2.64 -2.82
N PHE A 7 9.91 2.20 -2.31
CA PHE A 7 9.12 1.19 -2.97
C PHE A 7 8.54 1.81 -4.23
N ASP A 8 9.06 1.38 -5.39
CA ASP A 8 8.50 1.73 -6.69
C ASP A 8 7.17 0.97 -6.89
N LEU A 9 6.13 1.48 -6.22
CA LEU A 9 4.79 0.93 -6.29
C LEU A 9 4.08 1.52 -7.51
N SER A 10 3.54 0.64 -8.36
CA SER A 10 2.60 1.08 -9.38
C SER A 10 1.35 1.71 -8.74
N PRO A 11 0.66 2.63 -9.44
CA PRO A 11 -0.56 3.27 -8.93
C PRO A 11 -1.60 2.26 -8.42
N ASP A 12 -1.74 1.11 -9.09
CA ASP A 12 -2.62 0.02 -8.67
C ASP A 12 -2.24 -0.58 -7.31
N GLN A 13 -0.95 -0.83 -7.08
CA GLN A 13 -0.45 -1.37 -5.80
C GLN A 13 -0.66 -0.37 -4.67
N TRP A 14 -0.45 0.92 -4.96
CA TRP A 14 -0.66 1.99 -4.02
C TRP A 14 -2.14 2.12 -3.60
N GLU A 15 -3.06 2.08 -4.56
CA GLU A 15 -4.50 2.08 -4.31
C GLU A 15 -4.96 0.84 -3.52
N ALA A 16 -4.38 -0.34 -3.77
CA ALA A 16 -4.64 -1.54 -2.97
C ALA A 16 -4.20 -1.36 -1.51
N LEU A 17 -3.04 -0.76 -1.27
CA LEU A 17 -2.53 -0.49 0.07
C LEU A 17 -3.37 0.57 0.80
N ARG A 18 -3.86 1.57 0.05
CA ARG A 18 -4.82 2.58 0.50
C ARG A 18 -6.16 1.98 0.92
N THR A 19 -6.67 1.02 0.14
CA THR A 19 -7.92 0.29 0.41
C THR A 19 -7.78 -0.53 1.68
N LEU A 20 -6.59 -1.11 1.93
CA LEU A 20 -6.31 -1.82 3.17
C LEU A 20 -6.39 -0.91 4.41
N ARG A 21 -5.93 0.35 4.27
CA ARG A 21 -6.02 1.34 5.35
C ARG A 21 -7.45 1.80 5.59
N ASN A 22 -8.27 1.90 4.55
CA ASN A 22 -9.65 2.34 4.65
C ASN A 22 -10.61 1.31 4.03
N PRO A 23 -10.97 0.25 4.77
CA PRO A 23 -11.87 -0.79 4.28
C PRO A 23 -13.30 -0.30 4.02
N ALA A 24 -13.65 0.94 4.41
CA ALA A 24 -15.00 1.47 4.34
C ALA A 24 -15.45 1.93 2.94
N SER A 25 -14.56 2.05 1.94
CA SER A 25 -14.90 2.81 0.70
C SER A 25 -14.78 2.11 -0.64
N ASN A 26 -14.28 0.88 -0.79
CA ASN A 26 -14.36 0.26 -2.12
C ASN A 26 -14.54 -1.26 -2.07
N GLY A 27 -15.74 -1.65 -2.50
CA GLY A 27 -16.14 -3.03 -2.66
C GLY A 27 -15.32 -3.74 -3.73
N ARG A 28 -15.16 -5.04 -3.49
CA ARG A 28 -14.45 -6.06 -4.28
C ARG A 28 -12.95 -6.10 -4.05
N LEU A 29 -12.61 -7.15 -3.32
CA LEU A 29 -11.34 -7.89 -3.27
C LEU A 29 -10.86 -8.36 -4.66
N SER A 30 -10.98 -7.57 -5.72
CA SER A 30 -10.61 -7.95 -7.10
C SER A 30 -9.11 -7.88 -7.38
N LYS A 31 -8.29 -7.61 -6.36
CA LYS A 31 -6.84 -7.44 -6.49
C LYS A 31 -6.07 -8.24 -5.44
N ALA A 32 -6.47 -9.48 -5.19
CA ALA A 32 -5.74 -10.41 -4.32
C ALA A 32 -4.26 -10.55 -4.74
N TYR A 33 -3.98 -10.52 -6.06
CA TYR A 33 -2.61 -10.52 -6.59
C TYR A 33 -1.78 -9.29 -6.18
N LEU A 34 -2.42 -8.11 -6.03
CA LEU A 34 -1.74 -6.91 -5.53
C LEU A 34 -1.46 -7.05 -4.04
N VAL A 35 -2.40 -7.57 -3.26
CA VAL A 35 -2.18 -7.84 -1.83
C VAL A 35 -1.01 -8.80 -1.66
N GLU A 36 -0.93 -9.87 -2.46
CA GLU A 36 0.21 -10.80 -2.45
C GLU A 36 1.54 -10.11 -2.83
N SER A 37 1.52 -9.22 -3.82
CA SER A 37 2.70 -8.41 -4.18
C SER A 37 3.13 -7.48 -3.04
N LEU A 38 2.16 -6.83 -2.36
CA LEU A 38 2.44 -5.97 -1.21
C LEU A 38 2.96 -6.76 0.00
N VAL A 39 2.53 -8.02 0.15
CA VAL A 39 3.07 -8.96 1.16
C VAL A 39 4.51 -9.33 0.84
N LYS A 40 4.83 -9.61 -0.43
CA LYS A 40 6.21 -9.86 -0.88
C LYS A 40 7.13 -8.66 -0.63
N LEU A 41 6.60 -7.44 -0.70
CA LEU A 41 7.31 -6.20 -0.37
C LEU A 41 7.39 -5.91 1.14
N GLY A 42 6.73 -6.70 1.99
CA GLY A 42 6.70 -6.49 3.45
C GLY A 42 5.85 -5.30 3.90
N LEU A 43 5.01 -4.77 3.01
CA LEU A 43 4.15 -3.62 3.29
C LEU A 43 2.81 -4.02 3.91
N VAL A 44 2.40 -5.25 3.66
CA VAL A 44 1.20 -5.89 4.18
C VAL A 44 1.59 -7.24 4.76
N VAL A 45 0.91 -7.67 5.82
CA VAL A 45 1.05 -9.00 6.41
C VAL A 45 -0.32 -9.66 6.45
N VAL A 46 -0.41 -10.96 6.18
CA VAL A 46 -1.68 -11.69 6.32
C VAL A 46 -1.72 -12.27 7.72
N ASN A 47 -2.46 -11.61 8.62
CA ASN A 47 -2.70 -12.09 9.98
C ASN A 47 -4.06 -12.76 10.03
N ASN A 48 -4.10 -14.03 10.43
CA ASN A 48 -5.35 -14.78 10.61
C ASN A 48 -6.23 -14.86 9.34
N GLY A 49 -5.60 -14.85 8.16
CA GLY A 49 -6.29 -14.84 6.85
C GLY A 49 -6.76 -13.45 6.40
N LEU A 50 -6.56 -12.42 7.21
CA LEU A 50 -6.89 -11.04 6.89
C LEU A 50 -5.62 -10.24 6.57
N PRO A 51 -5.59 -9.50 5.46
CA PRO A 51 -4.46 -8.65 5.16
C PRO A 51 -4.48 -7.41 6.07
N GLU A 52 -3.41 -7.24 6.84
CA GLU A 52 -3.17 -6.13 7.75
C GLU A 52 -1.99 -5.28 7.28
N MET A 53 -2.10 -3.96 7.43
CA MET A 53 -1.07 -3.03 6.96
C MET A 53 0.07 -2.93 7.98
N THR A 54 1.32 -3.12 7.52
CA THR A 54 2.49 -3.00 8.40
C THR A 54 2.86 -1.53 8.64
N SER A 55 3.70 -1.29 9.65
CA SER A 55 4.27 0.05 9.91
C SER A 55 5.05 0.59 8.71
N ILE A 56 5.63 -0.28 7.87
CA ILE A 56 6.35 0.10 6.64
C ILE A 56 5.35 0.55 5.58
N GLY A 57 4.30 -0.24 5.31
CA GLY A 57 3.23 0.14 4.37
C GLY A 57 2.59 1.50 4.71
N ARG A 58 2.41 1.78 6.00
CA ARG A 58 1.92 3.09 6.47
C ARG A 58 2.85 4.25 6.11
N LYS A 59 4.17 4.09 6.29
CA LYS A 59 5.17 5.12 5.94
C LYS A 59 5.20 5.36 4.44
N VAL A 60 5.12 4.28 3.65
CA VAL A 60 5.08 4.35 2.18
C VAL A 60 3.84 5.08 1.68
N LEU A 61 2.67 4.85 2.28
CA LEU A 61 1.46 5.63 1.94
C LEU A 61 1.65 7.13 2.14
N VAL A 62 2.17 7.53 3.31
CA VAL A 62 2.35 8.95 3.65
C VAL A 62 3.31 9.60 2.66
N ARG A 63 4.41 8.92 2.31
CA ARG A 63 5.41 9.45 1.37
C ARG A 63 4.93 9.43 -0.08
N GLY A 64 4.27 8.36 -0.51
CA GLY A 64 3.68 8.24 -1.85
C GLY A 64 2.54 9.24 -2.10
N SER A 65 1.76 9.58 -1.08
CA SER A 65 0.74 10.65 -1.16
C SER A 65 1.33 12.01 -1.53
N CYS A 66 2.52 12.35 -1.01
CA CYS A 66 3.19 13.60 -1.37
C CYS A 66 3.67 13.60 -2.83
N ARG A 67 4.24 12.49 -3.31
CA ARG A 67 4.73 12.39 -4.69
C ARG A 67 3.63 12.44 -5.75
N LEU A 68 2.45 11.87 -5.47
CA LEU A 68 1.31 11.95 -6.40
C LEU A 68 0.70 13.36 -6.47
N LEU A 69 0.83 14.18 -5.42
CA LEU A 69 0.42 15.57 -5.46
C LEU A 69 1.36 16.41 -6.33
N ASP A 70 2.66 16.12 -6.31
CA ASP A 70 3.66 16.77 -7.18
C ASP A 70 3.54 16.34 -8.65
N LEU A 71 3.03 15.13 -8.94
CA LEU A 71 2.89 14.62 -10.31
C LEU A 71 1.61 15.09 -11.03
N VAL A 72 0.71 15.79 -10.32
CA VAL A 72 -0.54 16.36 -10.84
C VAL A 72 -0.47 17.90 -10.91
N ALA A 73 0.74 18.47 -10.89
CA ALA A 73 0.99 19.90 -11.06
C ALA A 73 1.50 20.24 -12.48
#